data_AF-A0A2R6WZU2-F1
#
_entry.id   AF-A0A2R6WZU2-F1
#
_cell.length_a   1.000
_cell.length_b   1.000
_cell.length_c   1.000
_cell.angle_alpha   90.00
_cell.angle_beta   90.00
_cell.angle_gamma   90.00
#
_symmetry.space_group_name_H-M   'P 1'
#
loop_
_entity.id
_entity.type
_entity.pdbx_description
1 polymer ?
#
loop_
_entity_poly.entity_id
_entity_poly.type
_entity_poly.pdbx_seq_one_letter_code
_entity_poly.pdbx_strand_id
1 'polypeptide(L)'
;MYYGFDIEELADYPDLGSDLDESDEESDEDDDDEDTERRRNRRRRTQEADESEDREVVRLRKNKAAYYGKGSFHGIASGYLMHEMSHASHKNNNENLWMACVALTDQFVHERISNERYLSNFMTLEQHIRSAGHLDVAATATLKDGTKVRVPDVMRIKVDEEPRLMLLREWTLFDSMVNSSYTSTKLKTWTDRGMYSLKLLLANMGIAVTEAQQQFPHMKTETRNNLKSMFEQIQASSGFTDLYYRSFQRFHGYNPKVSAADVVFGVSAILESYVEATQEHGSYAFANQFWDAYMALNADSLRELVAGMHLAIKVQRAIHRQGCYAIMRREIIRSTRAFRYLILDMTPETELLAHPLSLTRFCYFLMDALRELGHPSKPILCSAPIPGDPKSHVIVGVSQRLRIGAQHGNKFGLAFRTVAQNLGAQYSGDAFESSWIRLKKEDVTSFMLEVQEILSS
;
A
#
# COMPACT_ATOMS: atom_id res chain seq x y z
N MET A 1 -11.49 7.31 8.28
CA MET A 1 -11.93 6.43 9.36
C MET A 1 -13.08 7.16 10.05
N TYR A 2 -14.15 6.46 10.41
CA TYR A 2 -15.27 7.09 11.13
C TYR A 2 -15.03 6.99 12.64
N TYR A 3 -15.25 8.09 13.36
CA TYR A 3 -15.15 8.15 14.82
C TYR A 3 -16.53 8.48 15.37
N GLY A 4 -16.94 7.76 16.43
CA GLY A 4 -18.22 8.00 17.10
C GLY A 4 -18.16 9.15 18.10
N PHE A 5 -17.09 9.95 18.04
CA PHE A 5 -16.76 11.06 18.93
C PHE A 5 -15.99 12.10 18.12
N ASP A 6 -15.97 13.34 18.61
CA ASP A 6 -15.24 14.43 17.99
C ASP A 6 -13.72 14.26 18.21
N ILE A 7 -12.95 14.36 17.13
CA ILE A 7 -11.49 14.24 17.17
C ILE A 7 -10.87 15.58 17.55
N GLU A 8 -11.49 16.69 17.16
CA GLU A 8 -10.98 18.03 17.49
C GLU A 8 -11.02 18.24 19.01
N GLU A 9 -12.11 17.81 19.66
CA GLU A 9 -12.23 17.78 21.13
C GLU A 9 -11.09 16.99 21.79
N LEU A 10 -10.67 15.85 21.22
CA LEU A 10 -9.55 15.07 21.75
C LEU A 10 -8.18 15.73 21.57
N ALA A 11 -8.01 16.54 20.51
CA ALA A 11 -6.74 17.19 20.19
C ALA A 11 -6.39 18.30 21.21
N ASP A 12 -7.42 18.92 21.80
CA ASP A 12 -7.27 19.99 22.78
C ASP A 12 -6.81 19.49 24.17
N TYR A 13 -6.84 18.18 24.43
CA TYR A 13 -6.42 17.56 25.70
C TYR A 13 -5.24 16.58 25.53
N PRO A 14 -4.04 17.07 25.17
CA PRO A 14 -2.87 16.22 24.91
C PRO A 14 -2.38 15.47 26.17
N ASP A 15 -2.50 16.09 27.34
CA ASP A 15 -1.93 15.66 28.63
C ASP A 15 -2.79 14.66 29.43
N LEU A 16 -3.83 14.08 28.81
CA LEU A 16 -4.52 12.93 29.39
C LEU A 16 -3.55 11.73 29.44
N GLY A 17 -2.83 11.62 30.56
CA GLY A 17 -1.76 10.66 30.83
C GLY A 17 -2.18 9.19 30.72
N SER A 18 -1.17 8.35 30.47
CA SER A 18 -1.26 6.92 30.17
C SER A 18 -1.28 6.00 31.40
N ASP A 19 -1.52 6.53 32.59
CA ASP A 19 -1.44 5.76 33.83
C ASP A 19 -2.73 4.98 34.04
N LEU A 20 -2.78 3.82 33.38
CA LEU A 20 -3.51 2.67 33.86
C LEU A 20 -2.68 2.01 34.95
N ASP A 21 -2.64 2.61 36.14
CA ASP A 21 -2.46 1.84 37.36
C ASP A 21 -3.78 1.92 38.14
N GLU A 22 -4.34 0.74 38.35
CA GLU A 22 -5.45 0.50 39.27
C GLU A 22 -5.02 0.91 40.69
N SER A 23 -5.64 1.93 41.26
CA SER A 23 -6.19 1.93 42.63
C SER A 23 -6.52 3.37 43.05
N ASP A 24 -7.73 3.57 43.55
CA ASP A 24 -7.95 3.91 44.95
C ASP A 24 -9.45 4.04 45.17
N GLU A 25 -10.05 2.92 45.59
CA GLU A 25 -11.13 2.95 46.55
C GLU A 25 -10.54 3.53 47.84
N GLU A 26 -10.73 4.82 48.11
CA GLU A 26 -10.61 5.31 49.48
C GLU A 26 -11.94 5.88 49.98
N SER A 27 -12.29 5.34 51.13
CA SER A 27 -13.46 5.49 51.97
C SER A 27 -13.63 6.90 52.51
N ASP A 28 -14.83 7.45 52.37
CA ASP A 28 -15.28 8.57 53.19
C ASP A 28 -15.66 8.03 54.58
N GLU A 29 -14.80 8.27 55.58
CA GLU A 29 -15.16 8.19 56.99
C GLU A 29 -16.01 9.41 57.38
N ASP A 30 -17.14 9.13 58.02
CA ASP A 30 -18.06 10.10 58.61
C ASP A 30 -17.36 10.92 59.71
N ASP A 31 -17.55 12.25 59.69
CA ASP A 31 -17.46 13.07 60.89
C ASP A 31 -18.63 14.07 60.91
N ASP A 32 -19.49 13.89 61.92
CA ASP A 32 -20.60 14.76 62.29
C ASP A 32 -20.07 16.14 62.73
N ASP A 33 -20.67 17.23 62.24
CA ASP A 33 -21.00 18.37 63.11
C ASP A 33 -21.96 19.37 62.43
N GLU A 34 -22.93 19.82 63.22
CA GLU A 34 -24.10 20.61 62.87
C GLU A 34 -23.75 22.05 62.45
N ASP A 35 -23.83 22.37 61.15
CA ASP A 35 -24.21 23.72 60.65
C ASP A 35 -24.36 23.73 59.10
N THR A 36 -25.36 23.02 58.57
CA THR A 36 -25.29 22.52 57.18
C THR A 36 -26.57 22.63 56.36
N GLU A 37 -27.00 23.83 55.97
CA GLU A 37 -27.90 23.97 54.81
C GLU A 37 -27.34 24.88 53.71
N ARG A 38 -26.75 26.03 54.04
CA ARG A 38 -26.15 26.94 53.04
C ARG A 38 -24.76 26.51 52.57
N ARG A 39 -23.96 25.85 53.43
CA ARG A 39 -22.67 25.24 53.06
C ARG A 39 -22.85 23.91 52.30
N ARG A 40 -23.88 23.13 52.61
CA ARG A 40 -24.23 21.87 51.90
C ARG A 40 -24.59 22.12 50.44
N ASN A 41 -25.39 23.14 50.13
CA ASN A 41 -25.73 23.44 48.72
C ASN A 41 -24.54 23.96 47.90
N ARG A 42 -23.57 24.65 48.51
CA ARG A 42 -22.36 25.09 47.80
C ARG A 42 -21.35 23.95 47.64
N ARG A 43 -21.14 23.12 48.67
CA ARG A 43 -20.32 21.89 48.59
C ARG A 43 -20.90 20.90 47.57
N ARG A 44 -22.20 20.61 47.62
CA ARG A 44 -22.87 19.70 46.68
C ARG A 44 -22.77 20.17 45.22
N ARG A 45 -22.86 21.47 44.96
CA ARG A 45 -22.70 22.04 43.61
C ARG A 45 -21.25 22.10 43.12
N THR A 46 -20.28 22.02 44.05
CA THR A 46 -18.85 21.93 43.72
C THR A 46 -18.46 20.46 43.52
N GLN A 47 -18.95 19.54 44.36
CA GLN A 47 -18.85 18.09 44.17
C GLN A 47 -19.53 17.61 42.89
N GLU A 48 -20.74 18.08 42.57
CA GLU A 48 -21.41 17.75 41.30
C GLU A 48 -20.66 18.30 40.07
N ALA A 49 -19.89 19.39 40.24
CA ALA A 49 -19.04 19.94 39.19
C ALA A 49 -17.73 19.13 39.06
N ASP A 50 -17.06 18.82 40.16
CA ASP A 50 -15.85 17.98 40.21
C ASP A 50 -16.16 16.56 39.69
N GLU A 51 -17.28 15.95 40.09
CA GLU A 51 -17.73 14.65 39.56
C GLU A 51 -18.07 14.72 38.06
N SER A 52 -18.56 15.85 37.57
CA SER A 52 -18.84 16.06 36.14
C SER A 52 -17.55 16.20 35.34
N GLU A 53 -16.58 16.95 35.87
CA GLU A 53 -15.24 17.09 35.27
C GLU A 53 -14.50 15.74 35.25
N ASP A 54 -14.57 14.96 36.33
CA ASP A 54 -13.99 13.61 36.38
C ASP A 54 -14.64 12.65 35.38
N ARG A 55 -15.98 12.69 35.24
CA ARG A 55 -16.70 11.89 34.23
C ARG A 55 -16.31 12.27 32.80
N GLU A 56 -16.09 13.56 32.55
CA GLU A 56 -15.66 14.06 31.24
C GLU A 56 -14.22 13.64 30.92
N VAL A 57 -13.30 13.75 31.88
CA VAL A 57 -11.93 13.25 31.77
C VAL A 57 -11.90 11.75 31.50
N VAL A 58 -12.69 10.95 32.23
CA VAL A 58 -12.81 9.50 32.01
C VAL A 58 -13.37 9.19 30.62
N ARG A 59 -14.40 9.94 30.16
CA ARG A 59 -14.95 9.81 28.80
C ARG A 59 -13.88 10.09 27.75
N LEU A 60 -13.14 11.18 27.88
CA LEU A 60 -12.09 11.57 26.95
C LEU A 60 -10.93 10.56 26.93
N ARG A 61 -10.50 10.05 28.09
CA ARG A 61 -9.51 8.97 28.19
C ARG A 61 -9.97 7.71 27.46
N LYS A 62 -11.23 7.29 27.66
CA LYS A 62 -11.82 6.16 26.95
C LYS A 62 -11.87 6.38 25.43
N ASN A 63 -12.22 7.59 24.99
CA ASN A 63 -12.21 7.96 23.58
C ASN A 63 -10.80 7.97 22.99
N LYS A 64 -9.79 8.44 23.74
CA LYS A 64 -8.36 8.41 23.36
C LYS A 64 -7.87 6.97 23.21
N ALA A 65 -8.15 6.11 24.18
CA ALA A 65 -7.83 4.68 24.10
C ALA A 65 -8.52 4.02 22.89
N ALA A 66 -9.80 4.33 22.65
CA ALA A 66 -10.54 3.85 21.48
C ALA A 66 -9.98 4.40 20.16
N TYR A 67 -9.46 5.63 20.13
CA TYR A 67 -8.81 6.23 18.96
C TYR A 67 -7.53 5.46 18.60
N TYR A 68 -6.61 5.31 19.55
CA TYR A 68 -5.34 4.62 19.31
C TYR A 68 -5.51 3.10 19.13
N GLY A 69 -6.56 2.51 19.72
CA GLY A 69 -6.91 1.09 19.58
C GLY A 69 -7.46 0.69 18.21
N LYS A 70 -7.77 1.64 17.31
CA LYS A 70 -8.31 1.34 15.96
C LYS A 70 -7.28 0.75 15.01
N GLY A 71 -5.99 0.84 15.32
CA GLY A 71 -4.90 0.36 14.46
C GLY A 71 -4.37 1.40 13.50
N SER A 72 -3.31 1.05 12.78
CA SER A 72 -2.60 1.95 11.86
C SER A 72 -3.30 2.07 10.50
N PHE A 73 -3.17 3.23 9.87
CA PHE A 73 -3.67 3.51 8.53
C PHE A 73 -2.88 4.63 7.87
N HIS A 74 -3.00 4.76 6.55
CA HIS A 74 -2.32 5.80 5.80
C HIS A 74 -3.24 7.02 5.57
N GLY A 75 -2.65 8.20 5.75
CA GLY A 75 -3.26 9.50 5.42
C GLY A 75 -3.03 9.90 3.98
N ILE A 76 -3.11 11.20 3.71
CA ILE A 76 -2.80 11.79 2.40
C ILE A 76 -1.31 11.58 2.08
N ALA A 77 -0.98 11.30 0.82
CA ALA A 77 0.41 11.13 0.38
C ALA A 77 1.27 12.37 0.68
N SER A 78 2.46 12.18 1.25
CA SER A 78 3.35 13.30 1.59
C SER A 78 3.75 14.13 0.36
N GLY A 79 4.04 13.48 -0.77
CA GLY A 79 4.34 14.18 -2.03
C GLY A 79 3.17 15.01 -2.56
N TYR A 80 1.94 14.55 -2.33
CA TYR A 80 0.73 15.33 -2.63
C TYR A 80 0.67 16.59 -1.75
N LEU A 81 0.85 16.45 -0.43
CA LEU A 81 0.83 17.60 0.50
C LEU A 81 1.91 18.63 0.17
N MET A 82 3.13 18.18 -0.19
CA MET A 82 4.22 19.07 -0.59
C MET A 82 3.90 19.85 -1.86
N HIS A 83 3.18 19.24 -2.81
CA HIS A 83 2.69 19.94 -3.98
C HIS A 83 1.62 20.98 -3.62
N GLU A 84 0.66 20.65 -2.76
CA GLU A 84 -0.36 21.61 -2.30
C GLU A 84 0.27 22.83 -1.62
N MET A 85 1.27 22.61 -0.76
CA MET A 85 2.03 23.71 -0.14
C MET A 85 2.78 24.55 -1.18
N SER A 86 3.38 23.91 -2.18
CA SER A 86 4.08 24.59 -3.28
C SER A 86 3.11 25.39 -4.14
N HIS A 87 1.91 24.87 -4.40
CA HIS A 87 0.86 25.54 -5.15
C HIS A 87 0.31 26.75 -4.40
N ALA A 88 0.01 26.60 -3.10
CA ALA A 88 -0.41 27.70 -2.23
C ALA A 88 0.65 28.81 -2.13
N SER A 89 1.93 28.47 -2.26
CA SER A 89 3.04 29.41 -2.25
C SER A 89 3.40 29.98 -3.64
N HIS A 90 2.63 29.64 -4.69
CA HIS A 90 2.93 29.99 -6.09
C HIS A 90 4.32 29.55 -6.58
N LYS A 91 4.84 28.43 -6.05
CA LYS A 91 6.13 27.80 -6.41
C LYS A 91 5.93 26.42 -7.04
N ASN A 92 4.76 26.13 -7.60
CA ASN A 92 4.50 24.87 -8.28
C ASN A 92 5.14 24.86 -9.67
N ASN A 93 5.67 23.69 -10.05
CA ASN A 93 6.18 23.42 -11.39
C ASN A 93 5.69 22.03 -11.84
N ASN A 94 5.91 21.69 -13.10
CA ASN A 94 5.43 20.42 -13.66
C ASN A 94 6.09 19.20 -12.99
N GLU A 95 7.34 19.30 -12.54
CA GLU A 95 8.03 18.22 -11.84
C GLU A 95 7.40 17.94 -10.48
N ASN A 96 7.14 18.96 -9.67
CA ASN A 96 6.46 18.82 -8.38
C ASN A 96 5.05 18.24 -8.55
N LEU A 97 4.32 18.67 -9.59
CA LEU A 97 3.00 18.11 -9.92
C LEU A 97 3.10 16.63 -10.31
N TRP A 98 4.10 16.25 -11.10
CA TRP A 98 4.35 14.86 -11.44
C TRP A 98 4.73 14.01 -10.23
N MET A 99 5.58 14.53 -9.33
CA MET A 99 5.92 13.82 -8.09
C MET A 99 4.70 13.63 -7.19
N ALA A 100 3.76 14.58 -7.17
CA ALA A 100 2.47 14.39 -6.50
C ALA A 100 1.62 13.28 -7.14
N CYS A 101 1.57 13.22 -8.48
CA CYS A 101 0.92 12.11 -9.20
C CYS A 101 1.55 10.76 -8.83
N VAL A 102 2.89 10.64 -8.88
CA VAL A 102 3.63 9.43 -8.53
C VAL A 102 3.38 9.04 -7.06
N ALA A 103 3.40 9.99 -6.13
CA ALA A 103 3.16 9.75 -4.70
C ALA A 103 1.71 9.29 -4.41
N LEU A 104 0.72 9.85 -5.11
CA LEU A 104 -0.67 9.39 -5.00
C LEU A 104 -0.81 7.97 -5.58
N THR A 105 -0.19 7.71 -6.73
CA THR A 105 -0.19 6.38 -7.36
C THR A 105 0.52 5.33 -6.51
N ASP A 106 1.59 5.70 -5.79
CA ASP A 106 2.28 4.82 -4.82
C ASP A 106 1.32 4.29 -3.76
N GLN A 107 0.56 5.18 -3.11
CA GLN A 107 -0.40 4.78 -2.11
C GLN A 107 -1.50 3.88 -2.68
N PHE A 108 -1.92 4.12 -3.92
CA PHE A 108 -2.97 3.34 -4.57
C PHE A 108 -2.49 1.94 -4.99
N VAL A 109 -1.35 1.86 -5.68
CA VAL A 109 -0.77 0.61 -6.17
C VAL A 109 -0.33 -0.31 -5.03
N HIS A 110 0.17 0.27 -3.93
CA HIS A 110 0.49 -0.47 -2.71
C HIS A 110 -0.70 -0.69 -1.76
N GLU A 111 -1.93 -0.38 -2.22
CA GLU A 111 -3.18 -0.70 -1.52
C GLU A 111 -3.31 -0.05 -0.13
N ARG A 112 -2.63 1.09 0.07
CA ARG A 112 -2.59 1.87 1.32
C ARG A 112 -3.82 2.76 1.49
N ILE A 113 -4.47 3.12 0.38
CA ILE A 113 -5.68 3.96 0.35
C ILE A 113 -6.80 3.27 -0.41
N SER A 114 -8.04 3.67 -0.11
CA SER A 114 -9.22 3.17 -0.82
C SER A 114 -9.33 3.79 -2.22
N ASN A 115 -10.04 3.12 -3.13
CA ASN A 115 -10.28 3.62 -4.48
C ASN A 115 -11.00 4.97 -4.47
N GLU A 116 -11.92 5.18 -3.54
CA GLU A 116 -12.67 6.42 -3.41
C GLU A 116 -11.78 7.58 -2.94
N ARG A 117 -10.86 7.33 -1.99
CA ARG A 117 -9.86 8.33 -1.56
C ARG A 117 -8.88 8.66 -2.68
N TYR A 118 -8.45 7.65 -3.42
CA TYR A 118 -7.64 7.84 -4.62
C TYR A 118 -8.35 8.74 -5.63
N LEU A 119 -9.60 8.43 -5.99
CA LEU A 119 -10.39 9.22 -6.95
C LEU A 119 -10.62 10.65 -6.48
N SER A 120 -10.87 10.87 -5.18
CA SER A 120 -11.02 12.22 -4.61
C SER A 120 -9.75 13.06 -4.82
N ASN A 121 -8.59 12.53 -4.46
CA ASN A 121 -7.31 13.24 -4.64
C ASN A 121 -6.93 13.36 -6.12
N PHE A 122 -7.28 12.37 -6.92
CA PHE A 122 -7.06 12.36 -8.37
C PHE A 122 -7.79 13.53 -9.05
N MET A 123 -9.03 13.82 -8.68
CA MET A 123 -9.81 14.92 -9.27
C MET A 123 -9.12 16.27 -9.05
N THR A 124 -8.52 16.49 -7.88
CA THR A 124 -7.76 17.71 -7.59
C THR A 124 -6.51 17.81 -8.45
N LEU A 125 -5.69 16.74 -8.54
CA LEU A 125 -4.51 16.74 -9.41
C LEU A 125 -4.89 16.91 -10.88
N GLU A 126 -5.99 16.31 -11.34
CA GLU A 126 -6.49 16.50 -12.70
C GLU A 126 -6.85 17.96 -12.97
N GLN A 127 -7.47 18.65 -12.02
CA GLN A 127 -7.74 20.09 -12.13
C GLN A 127 -6.42 20.89 -12.22
N HIS A 128 -5.42 20.57 -11.41
CA HIS A 128 -4.10 21.20 -11.50
C HIS A 128 -3.43 20.97 -12.85
N ILE A 129 -3.45 19.75 -13.38
CA ILE A 129 -2.91 19.41 -14.71
C ILE A 129 -3.61 20.22 -15.80
N ARG A 130 -4.94 20.32 -15.76
CA ARG A 130 -5.71 21.13 -16.72
C ARG A 130 -5.36 22.62 -16.62
N SER A 131 -5.23 23.15 -15.39
CA SER A 131 -4.91 24.56 -15.15
C SER A 131 -3.49 24.94 -15.59
N ALA A 132 -2.54 24.00 -15.51
CA ALA A 132 -1.15 24.21 -15.91
C ALA A 132 -0.93 24.18 -17.43
N GLY A 133 -2.00 24.11 -18.23
CA GLY A 133 -1.91 24.23 -19.69
C GLY A 133 -1.38 22.98 -20.39
N HIS A 134 -1.44 21.81 -19.73
CA HIS A 134 -1.13 20.49 -20.32
C HIS A 134 -2.21 20.01 -21.31
N LEU A 135 -2.69 20.91 -22.16
CA LEU A 135 -3.65 20.61 -23.21
C LEU A 135 -2.97 19.78 -24.31
N ASP A 136 -3.73 18.96 -25.04
CA ASP A 136 -3.24 18.18 -26.20
C ASP A 136 -2.97 19.10 -27.42
N VAL A 137 -2.15 20.14 -27.23
CA VAL A 137 -1.68 21.02 -28.30
C VAL A 137 -0.28 20.55 -28.67
N ALA A 138 -0.14 19.85 -29.79
CA ALA A 138 1.18 19.53 -30.31
C ALA A 138 1.90 20.84 -30.68
N ALA A 139 2.90 21.23 -29.88
CA ALA A 139 3.78 22.33 -30.26
C ALA A 139 4.43 21.98 -31.59
N THR A 140 4.13 22.73 -32.64
CA THR A 140 4.72 22.54 -33.97
C THR A 140 5.56 23.77 -34.31
N ALA A 141 6.85 23.57 -34.55
CA ALA A 141 7.73 24.57 -35.10
C ALA A 141 7.75 24.40 -36.61
N THR A 142 7.63 25.50 -37.34
CA THR A 142 7.82 25.49 -38.78
C THR A 142 9.27 25.87 -39.03
N LEU A 143 10.06 24.97 -39.62
CA LEU A 143 11.43 25.23 -40.02
C LEU A 143 11.47 26.25 -41.18
N LYS A 144 12.66 26.78 -41.46
CA LYS A 144 12.88 27.79 -42.52
C LYS A 144 12.50 27.32 -43.93
N ASP A 145 12.42 26.00 -44.13
CA ASP A 145 12.01 25.33 -45.37
C ASP A 145 10.49 25.09 -45.46
N GLY A 146 9.71 25.50 -44.45
CA GLY A 146 8.26 25.27 -44.38
C GLY A 146 7.86 23.93 -43.75
N THR A 147 8.82 23.09 -43.34
CA THR A 147 8.54 21.80 -42.70
C THR A 147 8.02 22.03 -41.28
N LYS A 148 6.81 21.54 -40.99
CA LYS A 148 6.25 21.54 -39.63
C LYS A 148 6.81 20.35 -38.85
N VAL A 149 7.72 20.62 -37.90
CA VAL A 149 8.25 19.62 -36.98
C VAL A 149 7.58 19.78 -35.63
N ARG A 150 7.23 18.65 -35.02
CA ARG A 150 6.73 18.63 -33.64
C ARG A 150 7.89 19.00 -32.71
N VAL A 151 7.77 20.12 -32.01
CA VAL A 151 8.67 20.48 -30.92
C VAL A 151 8.34 19.55 -29.75
N PRO A 152 9.33 18.85 -29.20
CA PRO A 152 9.12 18.06 -28.00
C PRO A 152 8.71 18.97 -26.85
N ASP A 153 7.64 18.63 -26.15
CA ASP A 153 7.32 19.28 -24.89
C ASP A 153 8.45 18.99 -23.89
N VAL A 154 8.93 20.03 -23.20
CA VAL A 154 9.96 19.90 -22.16
C VAL A 154 9.48 18.93 -21.06
N MET A 155 8.18 18.98 -20.72
CA MET A 155 7.52 18.01 -19.86
C MET A 155 6.00 18.21 -19.91
N ARG A 156 5.23 17.15 -20.21
CA ARG A 156 3.77 17.19 -20.24
C ARG A 156 3.15 16.03 -19.45
N ILE A 157 2.13 16.30 -18.66
CA ILE A 157 1.38 15.30 -17.90
C ILE A 157 -0.01 15.13 -18.52
N LYS A 158 -0.43 13.90 -18.77
CA LYS A 158 -1.75 13.57 -19.30
C LYS A 158 -2.48 12.62 -18.36
N VAL A 159 -3.76 12.85 -18.18
CA VAL A 159 -4.68 11.89 -17.57
C VAL A 159 -5.12 10.88 -18.62
N ASP A 160 -5.04 9.60 -18.30
CA ASP A 160 -5.48 8.49 -19.15
C ASP A 160 -6.05 7.36 -18.29
N GLU A 161 -6.76 6.42 -18.90
CA GLU A 161 -7.19 5.21 -18.21
C GLU A 161 -6.24 4.06 -18.51
N GLU A 162 -5.79 3.38 -17.46
CA GLU A 162 -4.82 2.29 -17.58
C GLU A 162 -5.38 0.99 -17.01
N PRO A 163 -5.05 -0.16 -17.64
CA PRO A 163 -5.45 -1.43 -17.11
C PRO A 163 -4.66 -1.74 -15.83
N ARG A 164 -5.26 -2.49 -14.91
CA ARG A 164 -4.61 -3.08 -13.71
C ARG A 164 -3.69 -4.24 -14.10
N LEU A 165 -2.81 -3.97 -15.06
CA LEU A 165 -1.79 -4.84 -15.61
C LEU A 165 -0.43 -4.24 -15.29
N MET A 166 0.30 -4.88 -14.39
CA MET A 166 1.59 -4.41 -13.92
C MET A 166 2.60 -4.39 -15.08
N LEU A 167 3.23 -3.22 -15.27
CA LEU A 167 4.34 -3.00 -16.19
C LEU A 167 4.06 -3.51 -17.60
N LEU A 168 2.83 -3.31 -18.10
CA LEU A 168 2.38 -3.83 -19.39
C LEU A 168 3.35 -3.51 -20.54
N ARG A 169 4.03 -2.36 -20.48
CA ARG A 169 4.94 -1.87 -21.53
C ARG A 169 6.33 -2.52 -21.50
N GLU A 170 6.70 -3.16 -20.38
CA GLU A 170 8.06 -3.69 -20.13
C GLU A 170 8.17 -5.21 -20.32
N TRP A 171 7.07 -5.87 -20.67
CA TRP A 171 7.04 -7.30 -21.02
C TRP A 171 5.89 -7.64 -21.97
N THR A 172 5.47 -8.91 -22.01
CA THR A 172 4.43 -9.40 -22.91
C THR A 172 3.03 -9.19 -22.31
N LEU A 173 2.01 -8.99 -23.16
CA LEU A 173 0.62 -8.91 -22.68
C LEU A 173 0.23 -10.17 -21.91
N PHE A 174 0.64 -11.34 -22.41
CA PHE A 174 0.36 -12.62 -21.78
C PHE A 174 0.96 -12.70 -20.37
N ASP A 175 2.25 -12.42 -20.19
CA ASP A 175 2.90 -12.48 -18.89
C ASP A 175 2.32 -11.44 -17.92
N SER A 176 2.03 -10.22 -18.42
CA SER A 176 1.38 -9.19 -17.61
C SER A 176 0.05 -9.68 -17.05
N MET A 177 -0.79 -10.31 -17.88
CA MET A 177 -2.08 -10.85 -17.43
C MET A 177 -1.94 -12.05 -16.49
N VAL A 178 -0.95 -12.92 -16.70
CA VAL A 178 -0.72 -14.08 -15.83
C VAL A 178 -0.32 -13.65 -14.42
N ASN A 179 0.54 -12.64 -14.32
CA ASN A 179 1.22 -12.27 -13.07
C ASN A 179 0.55 -11.11 -12.33
N SER A 180 -0.24 -10.25 -12.99
CA SER A 180 -0.88 -9.11 -12.32
C SER A 180 -1.93 -9.57 -11.31
N SER A 181 -1.89 -9.02 -10.09
CA SER A 181 -2.73 -9.49 -8.97
C SER A 181 -4.22 -9.52 -9.28
N TYR A 182 -4.73 -8.55 -10.04
CA TYR A 182 -6.15 -8.49 -10.41
C TYR A 182 -6.54 -9.60 -11.39
N THR A 183 -5.84 -9.71 -12.52
CA THR A 183 -6.19 -10.69 -13.57
C THR A 183 -5.86 -12.12 -13.15
N SER A 184 -4.75 -12.31 -12.42
CA SER A 184 -4.34 -13.63 -11.93
C SER A 184 -5.38 -14.23 -10.98
N THR A 185 -5.92 -13.42 -10.07
CA THR A 185 -6.91 -13.87 -9.07
C THR A 185 -8.27 -14.11 -9.68
N LYS A 186 -8.73 -13.21 -10.56
CA LYS A 186 -9.99 -13.35 -11.29
C LYS A 186 -10.03 -14.57 -12.19
N LEU A 187 -8.96 -14.80 -12.97
CA LEU A 187 -8.88 -15.93 -13.88
C LEU A 187 -8.35 -17.21 -13.20
N LYS A 188 -7.88 -17.12 -11.95
CA LYS A 188 -7.26 -18.23 -11.21
C LYS A 188 -6.12 -18.86 -12.02
N THR A 189 -5.20 -18.01 -12.50
CA THR A 189 -4.10 -18.39 -13.42
C THR A 189 -3.11 -19.38 -12.81
N TRP A 190 -3.21 -19.65 -11.51
CA TRP A 190 -2.53 -20.78 -10.88
C TRP A 190 -3.04 -22.12 -11.38
N THR A 191 -4.29 -22.25 -11.83
CA THR A 191 -4.85 -23.53 -12.32
C THR A 191 -4.73 -23.68 -13.84
N ASP A 192 -4.63 -24.92 -14.33
CA ASP A 192 -4.67 -25.21 -15.78
C ASP A 192 -5.98 -24.71 -16.42
N ARG A 193 -7.10 -24.83 -15.71
CA ARG A 193 -8.39 -24.29 -16.15
C ARG A 193 -8.35 -22.77 -16.28
N GLY A 194 -7.73 -22.08 -15.33
CA GLY A 194 -7.57 -20.63 -15.37
C GLY A 194 -6.65 -20.17 -16.50
N MET A 195 -5.56 -20.90 -16.76
CA MET A 195 -4.69 -20.66 -17.91
C MET A 195 -5.41 -20.89 -19.25
N TYR A 196 -6.28 -21.90 -19.33
CA TYR A 196 -7.16 -22.10 -20.47
C TYR A 196 -8.15 -20.95 -20.63
N SER A 197 -8.78 -20.48 -19.54
CA SER A 197 -9.67 -19.33 -19.55
C SER A 197 -8.98 -18.04 -20.01
N LEU A 198 -7.72 -17.81 -19.63
CA LEU A 198 -6.92 -16.68 -20.12
C LEU A 198 -6.70 -16.76 -21.64
N LYS A 199 -6.32 -17.94 -22.15
CA LYS A 199 -6.13 -18.15 -23.60
C LYS A 199 -7.44 -17.99 -24.37
N LEU A 200 -8.56 -18.47 -23.82
CA LEU A 200 -9.89 -18.29 -24.40
C LEU A 200 -10.29 -16.81 -24.43
N LEU A 201 -9.97 -16.05 -23.37
CA LEU A 201 -10.21 -14.61 -23.32
C LEU A 201 -9.44 -13.89 -24.43
N LEU A 202 -8.15 -14.19 -24.61
CA LEU A 202 -7.36 -13.61 -25.70
C LEU A 202 -7.92 -13.98 -27.08
N ALA A 203 -8.37 -15.23 -27.25
CA ALA A 203 -9.03 -15.65 -28.48
C ALA A 203 -10.34 -14.89 -28.74
N ASN A 204 -11.14 -14.63 -27.70
CA ASN A 204 -12.36 -13.83 -27.81
C ASN A 204 -12.08 -12.35 -28.14
N MET A 205 -10.93 -11.81 -27.73
CA MET A 205 -10.46 -10.48 -28.15
C MET A 205 -9.95 -10.46 -29.59
N GLY A 206 -9.82 -11.62 -30.26
CA GLY A 206 -9.17 -11.72 -31.56
C GLY A 206 -7.64 -11.58 -31.50
N ILE A 207 -7.04 -11.71 -30.32
CA ILE A 207 -5.59 -11.62 -30.14
C ILE A 207 -5.00 -13.02 -30.19
N ALA A 208 -4.15 -13.29 -31.18
CA ALA A 208 -3.42 -14.55 -31.27
C ALA A 208 -2.50 -14.70 -30.04
N VAL A 209 -2.43 -15.89 -29.45
CA VAL A 209 -1.56 -16.16 -28.30
C VAL A 209 -0.09 -15.86 -28.63
N THR A 210 0.33 -16.16 -29.86
CA THR A 210 1.68 -15.84 -30.35
C THR A 210 1.95 -14.33 -30.41
N GLU A 211 0.94 -13.51 -30.69
CA GLU A 211 1.03 -12.05 -30.65
C GLU A 211 1.07 -11.55 -29.20
N ALA A 212 0.23 -12.10 -28.31
CA ALA A 212 0.22 -11.74 -26.88
C ALA A 212 1.52 -12.12 -26.15
N GLN A 213 2.29 -13.07 -26.69
CA GLN A 213 3.61 -13.49 -26.21
C GLN A 213 4.76 -12.66 -26.78
N GLN A 214 4.50 -11.74 -27.72
CA GLN A 214 5.49 -10.76 -28.13
C GLN A 214 5.61 -9.67 -27.06
N GLN A 215 6.77 -9.01 -27.03
CA GLN A 215 6.94 -7.80 -26.23
C GLN A 215 5.84 -6.80 -26.61
N PHE A 216 5.17 -6.21 -25.62
CA PHE A 216 4.04 -5.33 -25.86
C PHE A 216 4.36 -4.20 -26.85
N PRO A 217 5.53 -3.51 -26.78
CA PRO A 217 5.93 -2.52 -27.77
C PRO A 217 6.05 -3.05 -29.21
N HIS A 218 6.24 -4.36 -29.39
CA HIS A 218 6.40 -5.02 -30.69
C HIS A 218 5.11 -5.65 -31.23
N MET A 219 4.03 -5.71 -30.44
CA MET A 219 2.71 -6.15 -30.92
C MET A 219 2.19 -5.27 -32.06
N LYS A 220 1.13 -5.69 -32.76
CA LYS A 220 0.53 -4.85 -33.80
C LYS A 220 -0.02 -3.56 -33.18
N THR A 221 0.24 -2.43 -33.85
CA THR A 221 -0.23 -1.12 -33.39
C THR A 221 -1.75 -1.05 -33.28
N GLU A 222 -2.47 -1.69 -34.21
CA GLU A 222 -3.94 -1.78 -34.18
C GLU A 222 -4.43 -2.48 -32.90
N THR A 223 -3.87 -3.65 -32.57
CA THR A 223 -4.17 -4.39 -31.34
C THR A 223 -3.93 -3.54 -30.10
N ARG A 224 -2.79 -2.83 -30.03
CA ARG A 224 -2.47 -1.95 -28.90
C ARG A 224 -3.47 -0.80 -28.75
N ASN A 225 -3.83 -0.16 -29.85
CA ASN A 225 -4.74 0.99 -29.84
C ASN A 225 -6.17 0.57 -29.48
N ASN A 226 -6.59 -0.62 -29.89
CA ASN A 226 -7.93 -1.14 -29.65
C ASN A 226 -8.06 -1.92 -28.33
N LEU A 227 -6.94 -2.12 -27.60
CA LEU A 227 -6.89 -2.99 -26.41
C LEU A 227 -7.95 -2.64 -25.37
N LYS A 228 -8.16 -1.35 -25.12
CA LYS A 228 -9.17 -0.86 -24.18
C LYS A 228 -10.58 -1.28 -24.57
N SER A 229 -10.98 -0.98 -25.82
CA SER A 229 -12.30 -1.36 -26.33
C SER A 229 -12.49 -2.88 -26.34
N MET A 230 -11.46 -3.65 -26.69
CA MET A 230 -11.52 -5.11 -26.66
C MET A 230 -11.76 -5.65 -25.24
N PHE A 231 -11.13 -5.05 -24.22
CA PHE A 231 -11.39 -5.43 -22.84
C PHE A 231 -12.80 -5.04 -22.40
N GLU A 232 -13.25 -3.82 -22.69
CA GLU A 232 -14.60 -3.33 -22.35
C GLU A 232 -15.71 -4.22 -22.92
N GLN A 233 -15.57 -4.70 -24.16
CA GLN A 233 -16.51 -5.65 -24.77
C GLN A 233 -16.59 -6.98 -23.99
N ILE A 234 -15.48 -7.41 -23.42
CA ILE A 234 -15.38 -8.67 -22.67
C ILE A 234 -15.81 -8.53 -21.21
N GLN A 235 -15.68 -7.34 -20.62
CA GLN A 235 -16.09 -7.09 -19.22
C GLN A 235 -17.52 -7.57 -18.95
N ALA A 236 -18.44 -7.37 -19.90
CA ALA A 236 -19.83 -7.76 -19.80
C ALA A 236 -20.06 -9.29 -19.69
N SER A 237 -19.15 -10.12 -20.21
CA SER A 237 -19.31 -11.58 -20.28
C SER A 237 -18.46 -12.37 -19.29
N SER A 238 -17.37 -11.78 -18.78
CA SER A 238 -16.32 -12.50 -18.04
C SER A 238 -16.08 -12.01 -16.61
N GLY A 239 -16.84 -11.01 -16.15
CA GLY A 239 -16.82 -10.58 -14.74
C GLY A 239 -15.66 -9.67 -14.36
N PHE A 240 -14.96 -9.07 -15.33
CA PHE A 240 -13.99 -8.00 -15.09
C PHE A 240 -14.73 -6.67 -14.91
N THR A 241 -15.05 -6.30 -13.67
CA THR A 241 -15.77 -5.04 -13.40
C THR A 241 -14.87 -3.81 -13.34
N ASP A 242 -13.61 -3.98 -12.90
CA ASP A 242 -12.75 -2.87 -12.46
C ASP A 242 -11.34 -2.96 -13.06
N LEU A 243 -11.23 -3.45 -14.31
CA LEU A 243 -9.93 -3.65 -14.95
C LEU A 243 -9.20 -2.33 -15.20
N TYR A 244 -9.91 -1.25 -15.53
CA TYR A 244 -9.30 0.05 -15.81
C TYR A 244 -9.44 0.99 -14.61
N TYR A 245 -8.44 1.83 -14.42
CA TYR A 245 -8.46 2.91 -13.44
C TYR A 245 -7.88 4.18 -14.06
N ARG A 246 -8.30 5.33 -13.53
CA ARG A 246 -7.78 6.64 -13.96
C ARG A 246 -6.35 6.77 -13.46
N SER A 247 -5.42 7.10 -14.33
CA SER A 247 -3.98 7.16 -14.07
C SER A 247 -3.36 8.41 -14.70
N PHE A 248 -2.05 8.58 -14.50
CA PHE A 248 -1.26 9.68 -15.03
C PHE A 248 -0.14 9.15 -15.93
N GLN A 249 0.09 9.82 -17.05
CA GLN A 249 1.20 9.54 -17.97
C GLN A 249 2.06 10.80 -18.12
N ARG A 250 3.38 10.64 -18.08
CA ARG A 250 4.35 11.71 -18.36
C ARG A 250 4.94 11.53 -19.76
N PHE A 251 5.05 12.65 -20.47
CA PHE A 251 5.82 12.83 -21.69
C PHE A 251 6.97 13.78 -21.37
N HIS A 252 8.19 13.44 -21.80
CA HIS A 252 9.36 14.26 -21.55
C HIS A 252 10.32 14.18 -22.74
N GLY A 253 10.44 15.28 -23.50
CA GLY A 253 11.28 15.33 -24.68
C GLY A 253 10.95 14.22 -25.69
N TYR A 254 11.98 13.48 -26.10
CA TYR A 254 11.87 12.32 -27.01
C TYR A 254 11.78 10.97 -26.27
N ASN A 255 11.76 10.99 -24.94
CA ASN A 255 11.68 9.75 -24.17
C ASN A 255 10.32 9.06 -24.39
N PRO A 256 10.27 7.73 -24.32
CA PRO A 256 9.00 7.00 -24.25
C PRO A 256 8.11 7.57 -23.15
N LYS A 257 6.80 7.60 -23.39
CA LYS A 257 5.84 7.99 -22.36
C LYS A 257 5.87 6.96 -21.22
N VAL A 258 5.80 7.43 -19.98
CA VAL A 258 5.87 6.58 -18.78
C VAL A 258 4.61 6.77 -17.93
N SER A 259 4.02 5.68 -17.44
CA SER A 259 2.93 5.71 -16.47
C SER A 259 3.46 6.00 -15.07
N ALA A 260 2.69 6.73 -14.26
CA ALA A 260 2.98 6.90 -12.84
C ALA A 260 3.10 5.55 -12.12
N ALA A 261 2.27 4.55 -12.47
CA ALA A 261 2.36 3.23 -11.86
C ALA A 261 3.64 2.49 -12.24
N ASP A 262 4.05 2.59 -13.51
CA ASP A 262 5.31 1.99 -13.99
C ASP A 262 6.52 2.62 -13.26
N VAL A 263 6.49 3.93 -13.01
CA VAL A 263 7.50 4.63 -12.18
C VAL A 263 7.52 4.08 -10.77
N VAL A 264 6.35 4.01 -10.11
CA VAL A 264 6.23 3.51 -8.74
C VAL A 264 6.81 2.10 -8.61
N PHE A 265 6.45 1.19 -9.52
CA PHE A 265 6.96 -0.17 -9.49
C PHE A 265 8.47 -0.23 -9.67
N GLY A 266 9.02 0.53 -10.63
CA GLY A 266 10.45 0.55 -10.91
C GLY A 266 11.26 1.09 -9.73
N VAL A 267 10.87 2.26 -9.21
CA VAL A 267 11.54 2.91 -8.07
C VAL A 267 11.42 2.07 -6.80
N SER A 268 10.24 1.51 -6.52
CA SER A 268 10.03 0.66 -5.34
C SER A 268 10.91 -0.59 -5.41
N ALA A 269 11.03 -1.22 -6.59
CA ALA A 269 11.87 -2.40 -6.72
C ALA A 269 13.37 -2.10 -6.52
N ILE A 270 13.85 -0.91 -6.92
CA ILE A 270 15.24 -0.48 -6.63
C ILE A 270 15.46 -0.38 -5.12
N LEU A 271 14.52 0.25 -4.40
CA LEU A 271 14.54 0.37 -2.93
C LEU A 271 14.44 -0.99 -2.23
N GLU A 272 13.67 -1.91 -2.78
CA GLU A 272 13.43 -3.25 -2.22
C GLU A 272 14.55 -4.24 -2.55
N SER A 273 15.44 -3.89 -3.50
CA SER A 273 16.49 -4.78 -3.95
C SER A 273 17.35 -5.19 -2.75
N TYR A 274 17.55 -6.48 -2.53
CA TYR A 274 18.57 -6.90 -1.58
C TYR A 274 19.88 -6.96 -2.34
N VAL A 275 20.70 -5.92 -2.23
CA VAL A 275 22.09 -6.01 -2.66
C VAL A 275 22.80 -6.73 -1.53
N GLU A 276 23.37 -7.91 -1.81
CA GLU A 276 24.31 -8.54 -0.89
C GLU A 276 25.31 -7.48 -0.48
N ALA A 277 25.24 -7.05 0.78
CA ALA A 277 26.32 -6.28 1.35
C ALA A 277 27.53 -7.21 1.32
N THR A 278 28.35 -7.08 0.28
CA THR A 278 29.72 -7.58 0.34
C THR A 278 30.28 -7.07 1.66
N GLN A 279 30.91 -7.97 2.42
CA GLN A 279 31.24 -7.81 3.85
C GLN A 279 32.03 -6.54 4.21
N GLU A 280 32.43 -5.73 3.22
CA GLU A 280 33.12 -4.46 3.39
C GLU A 280 32.19 -3.24 3.54
N HIS A 281 30.90 -3.28 3.16
CA HIS A 281 30.04 -2.08 3.07
C HIS A 281 28.65 -2.21 3.74
N GLY A 282 28.57 -2.93 4.86
CA GLY A 282 27.33 -3.32 5.56
C GLY A 282 26.35 -2.23 6.00
N SER A 283 26.72 -0.93 5.95
CA SER A 283 25.83 0.19 6.29
C SER A 283 25.50 1.12 5.11
N TYR A 284 26.23 1.02 3.99
CA TYR A 284 26.06 1.93 2.84
C TYR A 284 25.16 1.36 1.74
N ALA A 285 24.84 0.07 1.78
CA ALA A 285 24.03 -0.58 0.75
C ALA A 285 22.61 0.02 0.63
N PHE A 286 21.91 0.21 1.75
CA PHE A 286 20.58 0.85 1.75
C PHE A 286 20.62 2.33 1.36
N ALA A 287 21.68 3.05 1.78
CA ALA A 287 21.87 4.44 1.39
C ALA A 287 22.09 4.59 -0.13
N ASN A 288 22.85 3.68 -0.74
CA ASN A 288 23.06 3.65 -2.18
C ASN A 288 21.77 3.35 -2.93
N GLN A 289 20.98 2.36 -2.49
CA GLN A 289 19.68 2.04 -3.09
C GLN A 289 18.69 3.21 -3.03
N PHE A 290 18.68 3.95 -1.92
CA PHE A 290 17.88 5.17 -1.80
C PHE A 290 18.27 6.19 -2.87
N TRP A 291 19.57 6.46 -3.03
CA TRP A 291 20.03 7.41 -4.03
C TRP A 291 19.80 6.92 -5.46
N ASP A 292 19.98 5.64 -5.74
CA ASP A 292 19.69 5.05 -7.06
C ASP A 292 18.20 5.19 -7.40
N ALA A 293 17.32 4.90 -6.44
CA ALA A 293 15.88 5.07 -6.59
C ALA A 293 15.47 6.54 -6.76
N TYR A 294 16.09 7.44 -5.99
CA TYR A 294 15.90 8.88 -6.11
C TYR A 294 16.33 9.38 -7.50
N MET A 295 17.49 8.93 -7.99
CA MET A 295 17.97 9.27 -9.33
C MET A 295 17.03 8.75 -10.41
N ALA A 296 16.46 7.55 -10.24
CA ALA A 296 15.49 6.97 -11.18
C ALA A 296 14.17 7.76 -11.32
N LEU A 297 13.86 8.68 -10.39
CA LEU A 297 12.71 9.60 -10.52
C LEU A 297 12.97 10.72 -11.55
N ASN A 298 14.24 11.06 -11.79
CA ASN A 298 14.62 12.10 -12.75
C ASN A 298 14.23 11.68 -14.17
N ALA A 299 13.74 12.64 -14.96
CA ALA A 299 13.28 12.36 -16.31
C ALA A 299 14.39 11.90 -17.27
N ASP A 300 15.64 12.27 -16.98
CA ASP A 300 16.83 11.90 -17.75
C ASP A 300 17.36 10.49 -17.45
N SER A 301 17.00 9.92 -16.30
CA SER A 301 17.52 8.64 -15.80
C SER A 301 16.61 7.45 -16.17
N LEU A 302 16.17 7.41 -17.43
CA LEU A 302 15.25 6.37 -17.92
C LEU A 302 15.87 4.97 -17.83
N ARG A 303 17.18 4.84 -18.03
CA ARG A 303 17.86 3.54 -18.02
C ARG A 303 17.81 2.90 -16.63
N GLU A 304 18.10 3.68 -15.60
CA GLU A 304 18.05 3.27 -14.20
C GLU A 304 16.62 2.88 -13.82
N LEU A 305 15.64 3.67 -14.26
CA LEU A 305 14.23 3.37 -14.06
C LEU A 305 13.81 2.04 -14.72
N VAL A 306 14.16 1.81 -15.98
CA VAL A 306 13.86 0.56 -16.71
C VAL A 306 14.54 -0.64 -16.05
N ALA A 307 15.77 -0.49 -15.54
CA ALA A 307 16.42 -1.55 -14.76
C ALA A 307 15.61 -1.89 -13.48
N GLY A 308 15.10 -0.86 -12.79
CA GLY A 308 14.16 -1.03 -11.68
C GLY A 308 12.88 -1.74 -12.08
N MET A 309 12.28 -1.39 -13.21
CA MET A 309 11.06 -2.06 -13.72
C MET A 309 11.31 -3.54 -14.01
N HIS A 310 12.46 -3.90 -14.58
CA HIS A 310 12.83 -5.31 -14.77
C HIS A 310 13.02 -6.06 -13.45
N LEU A 311 13.53 -5.40 -12.41
CA LEU A 311 13.58 -5.99 -11.07
C LEU A 311 12.18 -6.18 -10.48
N ALA A 312 11.29 -5.20 -10.65
CA ALA A 312 9.89 -5.30 -10.23
C ALA A 312 9.18 -6.49 -10.89
N ILE A 313 9.45 -6.76 -12.18
CA ILE A 313 8.95 -7.95 -12.89
C ILE A 313 9.43 -9.25 -12.23
N LYS A 314 10.71 -9.32 -11.82
CA LYS A 314 11.25 -10.51 -11.12
C LYS A 314 10.53 -10.73 -9.79
N VAL A 315 10.35 -9.67 -9.01
CA VAL A 315 9.63 -9.74 -7.73
C VAL A 315 8.17 -10.15 -7.93
N GLN A 316 7.47 -9.58 -8.92
CA GLN A 316 6.08 -9.94 -9.19
C GLN A 316 5.92 -11.41 -9.63
N ARG A 317 6.86 -11.93 -10.44
CA ARG A 317 6.90 -13.37 -10.78
C ARG A 317 7.12 -14.23 -9.54
N ALA A 318 7.97 -13.80 -8.61
CA ALA A 318 8.17 -14.50 -7.34
C ALA A 318 6.90 -14.50 -6.47
N ILE A 319 6.23 -13.35 -6.35
CA ILE A 319 4.93 -13.20 -5.67
C ILE A 319 3.90 -14.18 -6.26
N HIS A 320 3.74 -14.17 -7.59
CA HIS A 320 2.78 -15.03 -8.27
C HIS A 320 3.09 -16.51 -8.05
N ARG A 321 4.34 -16.96 -8.30
CA ARG A 321 4.74 -18.36 -8.17
C ARG A 321 4.60 -18.87 -6.74
N GLN A 322 5.11 -18.13 -5.76
CA GLN A 322 4.95 -18.51 -4.35
C GLN A 322 3.49 -18.47 -3.92
N GLY A 323 2.71 -17.56 -4.51
CA GLY A 323 1.29 -17.45 -4.23
C GLY A 323 0.54 -18.68 -4.75
N CYS A 324 0.82 -19.09 -5.99
CA CYS A 324 0.29 -20.31 -6.59
C CYS A 324 0.61 -21.53 -5.73
N TYR A 325 1.88 -21.66 -5.31
CA TYR A 325 2.36 -22.74 -4.46
C TYR A 325 1.58 -22.79 -3.12
N ALA A 326 1.43 -21.65 -2.44
CA ALA A 326 0.70 -21.54 -1.18
C ALA A 326 -0.80 -21.84 -1.32
N ILE A 327 -1.44 -21.42 -2.41
CA ILE A 327 -2.87 -21.63 -2.67
C ILE A 327 -3.16 -23.10 -3.00
N MET A 328 -2.30 -23.75 -3.79
CA MET A 328 -2.48 -25.13 -4.20
C MET A 328 -2.29 -26.14 -3.06
N ARG A 329 -1.40 -25.83 -2.11
CA ARG A 329 -1.09 -26.70 -0.97
C ARG A 329 -1.80 -26.20 0.28
N ARG A 330 -2.93 -26.82 0.60
CA ARG A 330 -3.82 -26.42 1.71
C ARG A 330 -3.12 -26.31 3.07
N GLU A 331 -2.02 -27.02 3.29
CA GLU A 331 -1.29 -27.06 4.57
C GLU A 331 -0.38 -25.83 4.79
N ILE A 332 -0.09 -25.06 3.73
CA ILE A 332 0.81 -23.90 3.81
C ILE A 332 0.11 -22.74 4.52
N ILE A 333 -1.13 -22.45 4.13
CA ILE A 333 -1.91 -21.37 4.70
C ILE A 333 -2.68 -21.89 5.91
N ARG A 334 -2.18 -21.62 7.10
CA ARG A 334 -2.81 -22.01 8.36
C ARG A 334 -3.84 -20.95 8.76
N SER A 335 -5.06 -21.38 9.10
CA SER A 335 -6.12 -20.47 9.54
C SER A 335 -6.31 -20.57 11.05
N THR A 336 -6.29 -19.42 11.73
CA THR A 336 -6.69 -19.28 13.14
C THR A 336 -8.10 -18.67 13.21
N ARG A 337 -8.59 -18.39 14.43
CA ARG A 337 -9.86 -17.65 14.62
C ARG A 337 -9.75 -16.22 14.08
N ALA A 338 -8.69 -15.51 14.44
CA ALA A 338 -8.50 -14.08 14.14
C ALA A 338 -7.89 -13.80 12.76
N PHE A 339 -6.91 -14.59 12.31
CA PHE A 339 -6.16 -14.35 11.06
C PHE A 339 -5.75 -15.64 10.36
N ARG A 340 -5.08 -15.52 9.22
CA ARG A 340 -4.35 -16.63 8.56
C ARG A 340 -2.86 -16.35 8.63
N TYR A 341 -2.05 -17.38 8.73
CA TYR A 341 -0.61 -17.21 8.72
C TYR A 341 0.11 -18.27 7.93
N LEU A 342 1.35 -17.94 7.58
CA LEU A 342 2.23 -18.76 6.77
C LEU A 342 3.68 -18.35 7.04
N ILE A 343 4.55 -19.35 7.08
CA ILE A 343 5.98 -19.23 7.31
C ILE A 343 6.64 -19.76 6.04
N LEU A 344 7.33 -18.89 5.32
CA LEU A 344 8.02 -19.25 4.09
C LEU A 344 9.37 -19.90 4.43
N ASP A 345 9.71 -20.95 3.70
CA ASP A 345 11.04 -21.55 3.72
C ASP A 345 11.98 -20.79 2.78
N MET A 346 13.29 -20.93 2.97
CA MET A 346 14.28 -20.29 2.10
C MET A 346 14.30 -20.96 0.71
N THR A 347 13.86 -20.22 -0.29
CA THR A 347 14.01 -20.51 -1.73
C THR A 347 14.47 -19.25 -2.48
N PRO A 348 15.04 -19.39 -3.69
CA PRO A 348 15.46 -18.24 -4.50
C PRO A 348 14.35 -17.21 -4.76
N GLU A 349 13.09 -17.66 -4.87
CA GLU A 349 11.94 -16.75 -5.01
C GLU A 349 11.63 -16.02 -3.70
N THR A 350 11.74 -16.69 -2.55
CA THR A 350 11.46 -16.05 -1.25
C THR A 350 12.52 -15.02 -0.86
N GLU A 351 13.74 -15.13 -1.38
CA GLU A 351 14.78 -14.10 -1.21
C GLU A 351 14.33 -12.76 -1.80
N LEU A 352 13.62 -12.79 -2.93
CA LEU A 352 13.01 -11.60 -3.55
C LEU A 352 11.81 -11.04 -2.76
N LEU A 353 11.26 -11.83 -1.83
CA LEU A 353 10.15 -11.44 -0.96
C LEU A 353 10.61 -11.00 0.42
N ALA A 354 11.91 -11.05 0.71
CA ALA A 354 12.46 -10.74 2.03
C ALA A 354 12.43 -9.26 2.41
N HIS A 355 12.06 -8.37 1.47
CA HIS A 355 11.74 -6.99 1.79
C HIS A 355 10.28 -6.86 2.28
N PRO A 356 9.99 -6.12 3.37
CA PRO A 356 8.64 -6.00 3.92
C PRO A 356 7.57 -5.53 2.92
N LEU A 357 7.91 -4.63 1.98
CA LEU A 357 6.99 -4.19 0.93
C LEU A 357 6.63 -5.32 -0.04
N SER A 358 7.61 -6.11 -0.48
CA SER A 358 7.39 -7.30 -1.32
C SER A 358 6.52 -8.33 -0.61
N LEU A 359 6.79 -8.58 0.68
CA LEU A 359 6.00 -9.50 1.47
C LEU A 359 4.57 -9.01 1.72
N THR A 360 4.39 -7.70 1.88
CA THR A 360 3.07 -7.06 2.00
C THR A 360 2.25 -7.28 0.72
N ARG A 361 2.84 -7.04 -0.46
CA ARG A 361 2.19 -7.30 -1.76
C ARG A 361 1.83 -8.77 -1.94
N PHE A 362 2.72 -9.67 -1.52
CA PHE A 362 2.45 -11.11 -1.49
C PHE A 362 1.23 -11.47 -0.63
N CYS A 363 1.11 -10.89 0.56
CA CYS A 363 -0.05 -11.08 1.44
C CYS A 363 -1.35 -10.57 0.81
N TYR A 364 -1.32 -9.41 0.13
CA TYR A 364 -2.49 -8.90 -0.59
C TYR A 364 -2.90 -9.81 -1.75
N PHE A 365 -1.93 -10.33 -2.51
CA PHE A 365 -2.20 -11.31 -3.56
C PHE A 365 -2.92 -12.56 -3.01
N LEU A 366 -2.44 -13.11 -1.90
CA LEU A 366 -3.08 -14.25 -1.24
C LEU A 366 -4.48 -13.93 -0.72
N MET A 367 -4.68 -12.76 -0.12
CA MET A 367 -6.00 -12.33 0.34
C MET A 367 -7.01 -12.25 -0.81
N ASP A 368 -6.60 -11.73 -1.96
CA ASP A 368 -7.46 -11.61 -3.13
C ASP A 368 -7.73 -12.97 -3.76
N ALA A 369 -6.72 -13.83 -3.88
CA ALA A 369 -6.90 -15.18 -4.37
C ALA A 369 -7.86 -16.00 -3.50
N LEU A 370 -7.70 -15.96 -2.18
CA LEU A 370 -8.58 -16.65 -1.24
C LEU A 370 -10.02 -16.12 -1.31
N ARG A 371 -10.20 -14.81 -1.54
CA ARG A 371 -11.51 -14.21 -1.74
C ARG A 371 -12.19 -14.73 -3.02
N GLU A 372 -11.46 -14.81 -4.14
CA GLU A 372 -11.97 -15.36 -5.40
C GLU A 372 -12.25 -16.87 -5.33
N LEU A 373 -11.65 -17.57 -4.36
CA LEU A 373 -11.97 -18.96 -4.01
C LEU A 373 -13.16 -19.09 -3.05
N GLY A 374 -13.75 -17.98 -2.60
CA GLY A 374 -14.92 -17.96 -1.71
C GLY A 374 -14.58 -18.13 -0.23
N HIS A 375 -13.31 -18.03 0.17
CA HIS A 375 -12.94 -18.08 1.58
C HIS A 375 -13.27 -16.77 2.32
N PRO A 376 -13.58 -16.82 3.63
CA PRO A 376 -13.82 -15.62 4.43
C PRO A 376 -12.63 -14.66 4.39
N SER A 377 -12.88 -13.36 4.34
CA SER A 377 -11.79 -12.38 4.40
C SER A 377 -11.23 -12.31 5.82
N LYS A 378 -9.97 -12.72 6.00
CA LYS A 378 -9.23 -12.62 7.26
C LYS A 378 -7.90 -11.93 7.01
N PRO A 379 -7.36 -11.18 7.99
CA PRO A 379 -5.99 -10.68 7.93
C PRO A 379 -4.98 -11.81 7.68
N ILE A 380 -3.83 -11.47 7.11
CA ILE A 380 -2.74 -12.41 6.86
C ILE A 380 -1.49 -11.96 7.61
N LEU A 381 -0.85 -12.90 8.28
CA LEU A 381 0.44 -12.74 8.94
C LEU A 381 1.47 -13.64 8.25
N CYS A 382 2.49 -13.05 7.65
CA CYS A 382 3.48 -13.78 6.86
C CYS A 382 4.87 -13.61 7.46
N SER A 383 5.64 -14.71 7.52
CA SER A 383 7.05 -14.71 7.89
C SER A 383 7.88 -15.17 6.70
N ALA A 384 8.98 -14.48 6.40
CA ALA A 384 9.93 -14.85 5.36
C ALA A 384 11.38 -14.75 5.87
N PRO A 385 12.28 -15.64 5.44
CA PRO A 385 13.68 -15.61 5.86
C PRO A 385 14.43 -14.44 5.19
N ILE A 386 15.43 -13.90 5.88
CA ILE A 386 16.25 -12.80 5.37
C ILE A 386 17.47 -13.35 4.61
N PRO A 387 17.71 -12.95 3.34
CA PRO A 387 18.89 -13.34 2.58
C PRO A 387 20.17 -12.94 3.30
N GLY A 388 21.15 -13.85 3.37
CA GLY A 388 22.40 -13.60 4.10
C GLY A 388 22.30 -13.68 5.64
N ASP A 389 21.09 -13.71 6.21
CA ASP A 389 20.86 -14.02 7.63
C ASP A 389 19.72 -15.05 7.81
N PRO A 390 19.99 -16.35 7.56
CA PRO A 390 18.98 -17.40 7.62
C PRO A 390 18.40 -17.65 9.02
N LYS A 391 19.01 -17.07 10.07
CA LYS A 391 18.51 -17.18 11.44
C LYS A 391 17.47 -16.11 11.75
N SER A 392 17.32 -15.11 10.89
CA SER A 392 16.38 -14.01 11.06
C SER A 392 15.28 -14.05 10.00
N HIS A 393 14.08 -13.68 10.42
CA HIS A 393 12.90 -13.61 9.58
C HIS A 393 12.33 -12.20 9.64
N VAL A 394 11.88 -11.70 8.49
CA VAL A 394 10.96 -10.56 8.41
C VAL A 394 9.53 -11.08 8.58
N ILE A 395 8.73 -10.35 9.34
CA ILE A 395 7.33 -10.68 9.59
C ILE A 395 6.49 -9.46 9.24
N VAL A 396 5.41 -9.70 8.49
CA VAL A 396 4.48 -8.67 8.04
C VAL A 396 3.06 -9.11 8.37
N GLY A 397 2.34 -8.24 9.08
CA GLY A 397 0.91 -8.39 9.33
C GLY A 397 0.09 -7.47 8.44
N VAL A 398 -0.79 -8.02 7.61
CA VAL A 398 -1.63 -7.24 6.69
C VAL A 398 -3.11 -7.47 7.00
N SER A 399 -3.84 -6.37 7.18
CA SER A 399 -5.29 -6.37 7.37
C SER A 399 -6.03 -6.13 6.05
N GLN A 400 -7.36 -6.24 6.09
CA GLN A 400 -8.19 -5.91 4.93
C GLN A 400 -7.97 -4.45 4.50
N ARG A 401 -8.09 -4.20 3.20
CA ARG A 401 -7.97 -2.85 2.63
C ARG A 401 -9.02 -1.94 3.25
N LEU A 402 -8.57 -0.75 3.66
CA LEU A 402 -9.45 0.27 4.22
C LEU A 402 -10.48 0.70 3.17
N ARG A 403 -11.76 0.68 3.56
CA ARG A 403 -12.86 1.27 2.79
C ARG A 403 -13.30 2.58 3.45
N ILE A 404 -14.02 3.42 2.71
CA ILE A 404 -14.70 4.56 3.32
C ILE A 404 -15.63 4.04 4.44
N GLY A 405 -15.62 4.74 5.58
CA GLY A 405 -16.39 4.33 6.75
C GLY A 405 -15.81 3.14 7.52
N ALA A 406 -14.64 2.62 7.15
CA ALA A 406 -13.98 1.57 7.93
C ALA A 406 -13.78 2.01 9.38
N GLN A 407 -14.16 1.12 10.29
CA GLN A 407 -14.11 1.34 11.74
C GLN A 407 -12.72 1.04 12.32
N HIS A 408 -11.95 0.17 11.67
CA HIS A 408 -10.64 -0.30 12.13
C HIS A 408 -9.63 -0.29 10.98
N GLY A 409 -8.38 0.05 11.31
CA GLY A 409 -7.20 -0.09 10.46
C GLY A 409 -6.45 -1.39 10.77
N ASN A 410 -5.14 -1.39 10.55
CA ASN A 410 -4.30 -2.54 10.80
C ASN A 410 -3.93 -2.66 12.28
N LYS A 411 -4.48 -3.69 12.95
CA LYS A 411 -4.25 -3.94 14.38
C LYS A 411 -2.94 -4.68 14.69
N PHE A 412 -2.28 -5.25 13.68
CA PHE A 412 -1.03 -6.01 13.90
C PHE A 412 0.07 -5.15 14.52
N GLY A 413 0.16 -3.85 14.21
CA GLY A 413 1.19 -3.00 14.80
C GLY A 413 1.07 -2.85 16.32
N LEU A 414 -0.15 -2.79 16.86
CA LEU A 414 -0.36 -2.79 18.31
C LEU A 414 -0.03 -4.15 18.90
N ALA A 415 -0.57 -5.22 18.30
CA ALA A 415 -0.33 -6.58 18.78
C ALA A 415 1.16 -6.93 18.79
N PHE A 416 1.90 -6.59 17.74
CA PHE A 416 3.33 -6.85 17.64
C PHE A 416 4.10 -6.13 18.74
N ARG A 417 3.74 -4.89 19.06
CA ARG A 417 4.38 -4.12 20.14
C ARG A 417 4.12 -4.78 21.50
N THR A 418 2.88 -5.16 21.79
CA THR A 418 2.53 -5.80 23.07
C THR A 418 3.19 -7.17 23.21
N VAL A 419 3.12 -8.02 22.18
CA VAL A 419 3.81 -9.32 22.17
C VAL A 419 5.31 -9.12 22.31
N ALA A 420 5.86 -8.08 21.67
CA ALA A 420 7.28 -7.79 21.78
C ALA A 420 7.70 -7.46 23.22
N GLN A 421 6.94 -6.60 23.90
CA GLN A 421 7.19 -6.28 25.30
C GLN A 421 7.11 -7.53 26.20
N ASN A 422 6.15 -8.43 25.95
CA ASN A 422 5.94 -9.63 26.76
C ASN A 422 7.04 -10.67 26.58
N LEU A 423 7.50 -10.91 25.35
CA LEU A 423 8.46 -11.98 25.04
C LEU A 423 9.92 -11.55 25.24
N GLY A 424 10.21 -10.26 25.42
CA GLY A 424 11.55 -9.75 25.68
C GLY A 424 12.58 -10.09 24.58
N ALA A 425 12.15 -10.45 23.37
CA ALA A 425 13.05 -10.77 22.28
C ALA A 425 13.81 -9.53 21.79
N GLN A 426 14.88 -9.74 21.01
CA GLN A 426 15.59 -8.63 20.37
C GLN A 426 14.77 -8.15 19.17
N TYR A 427 13.96 -7.12 19.39
CA TYR A 427 13.15 -6.50 18.35
C TYR A 427 13.93 -5.36 17.69
N SER A 428 13.91 -5.31 16.36
CA SER A 428 14.20 -4.08 15.62
C SER A 428 12.88 -3.51 15.12
N GLY A 429 12.27 -2.65 15.93
CA GLY A 429 11.09 -1.86 15.57
C GLY A 429 11.41 -0.64 14.69
N ASP A 430 12.62 -0.57 14.10
CA ASP A 430 13.11 0.56 13.29
C ASP A 430 12.40 0.71 11.94
N ALA A 431 11.38 -0.09 11.67
CA ALA A 431 10.57 0.07 10.47
C ALA A 431 9.57 1.23 10.64
N PHE A 432 9.48 2.10 9.63
CA PHE A 432 8.46 3.15 9.57
C PHE A 432 7.02 2.61 9.63
N GLU A 433 6.81 1.34 9.31
CA GLU A 433 5.50 0.68 9.42
C GLU A 433 5.44 -0.22 10.66
N SER A 434 4.48 0.09 11.53
CA SER A 434 4.23 -0.61 12.79
C SER A 434 3.91 -2.11 12.62
N SER A 435 3.35 -2.51 11.46
CA SER A 435 2.99 -3.90 11.17
C SER A 435 4.11 -4.73 10.57
N TRP A 436 5.36 -4.26 10.62
CA TRP A 436 6.55 -5.01 10.21
C TRP A 436 7.46 -5.24 11.41
N ILE A 437 8.06 -6.43 11.50
CA ILE A 437 9.00 -6.74 12.56
C ILE A 437 10.04 -7.75 12.06
N ARG A 438 11.24 -7.72 12.63
CA ARG A 438 12.27 -8.76 12.41
C ARG A 438 12.42 -9.57 13.69
N LEU A 439 12.43 -10.90 13.57
CA LEU A 439 12.59 -11.84 14.68
C LEU A 439 13.55 -12.96 14.30
N LYS A 440 14.13 -13.62 15.30
CA LYS A 440 14.85 -14.88 15.07
C LYS A 440 13.86 -15.98 14.70
N LYS A 441 14.31 -16.90 13.84
CA LYS A 441 13.52 -18.03 13.34
C LYS A 441 12.92 -18.89 14.46
N GLU A 442 13.68 -19.07 15.54
CA GLU A 442 13.27 -19.85 16.73
C GLU A 442 12.07 -19.23 17.44
N ASP A 443 11.96 -17.90 17.46
CA ASP A 443 10.91 -17.17 18.17
C ASP A 443 9.62 -17.00 17.34
N VAL A 444 9.69 -17.22 16.01
CA VAL A 444 8.56 -16.96 15.09
C VAL A 444 7.30 -17.72 15.50
N THR A 445 7.43 -18.99 15.88
CA THR A 445 6.24 -19.81 16.20
C THR A 445 5.57 -19.34 17.49
N SER A 446 6.36 -19.10 18.55
CA SER A 446 5.85 -18.59 19.83
C SER A 446 5.23 -17.21 19.67
N PHE A 447 5.87 -16.33 18.90
CA PHE A 447 5.33 -15.01 18.58
C PHE A 447 3.96 -15.07 17.89
N MET A 448 3.79 -15.98 16.92
CA MET A 448 2.52 -16.12 16.19
C MET A 448 1.38 -16.61 17.08
N LEU A 449 1.67 -17.45 18.08
CA LEU A 449 0.70 -17.92 19.06
C LEU A 449 0.27 -16.79 19.99
N GLU A 450 1.22 -16.02 20.53
CA GLU A 450 0.91 -14.87 21.40
C GLU A 450 0.08 -13.80 20.66
N VAL A 451 0.42 -13.51 19.40
CA VAL A 451 -0.36 -12.59 18.55
C VAL A 451 -1.79 -13.12 18.35
N GLN A 452 -1.97 -14.43 18.25
CA GLN A 452 -3.30 -15.03 18.17
C GLN A 452 -4.10 -14.81 19.44
N GLU A 453 -3.49 -14.95 20.62
CA GLU A 453 -4.16 -14.70 21.90
C GLU A 453 -4.66 -13.26 21.98
N ILE A 454 -3.78 -12.28 21.77
CA ILE A 454 -4.10 -10.84 21.83
C ILE A 454 -5.16 -10.42 20.81
N LEU A 455 -5.15 -10.97 19.60
CA LEU A 455 -6.14 -10.62 18.57
C LEU A 455 -7.45 -11.40 18.70
N SER A 456 -7.50 -12.39 19.61
CA SER A 456 -8.70 -13.21 19.86
C SER A 456 -9.45 -12.86 21.14
N SER A 457 -8.76 -12.21 22.10
CA SER A 457 -9.35 -11.46 23.22
C SER A 457 -10.06 -10.22 22.71
#